data_AF-A0A1T4QSM7-F1
#
_entry.id   AF-A0A1T4QSM7-F1
#
_cell.length_a   1.000
_cell.length_b   1.000
_cell.length_c   1.000
_cell.angle_alpha   90.00
_cell.angle_beta   90.00
_cell.angle_gamma   90.00
#
_symmetry.space_group_name_H-M   'P 1'
#
loop_
_entity.id
_entity.type
_entity.pdbx_description
1 polymer ?
#
loop_
_entity_poly.entity_id
_entity_poly.type
_entity_poly.pdbx_seq_one_letter_code
_entity_poly.pdbx_strand_id
1 'polypeptide(L)'
;MLDFPDEFARPVARLALTVLRFIWWLTWELWLGVVTWYVGWPVCRAVSLGHFPAAGLHEGDEVDGMPALVVHAAGVLVLVGAIFLLGKYV
;
A
#
# COMPACT_ATOMS: atom_id res chain seq x y z
N MET A 1 -35.91 -32.84 -8.24
CA MET A 1 -34.46 -32.73 -8.04
C MET A 1 -34.19 -31.24 -7.90
N LEU A 2 -33.73 -30.78 -6.73
CA LEU A 2 -33.68 -29.36 -6.39
C LEU A 2 -32.42 -28.71 -7.02
N ASP A 3 -32.53 -28.14 -8.21
CA ASP A 3 -31.47 -27.38 -8.92
C ASP A 3 -31.30 -25.92 -8.44
N PHE A 4 -31.93 -25.57 -7.30
CA PHE A 4 -31.90 -24.22 -6.73
C PHE A 4 -30.54 -23.72 -6.16
N PRO A 5 -29.58 -24.55 -5.70
CA PRO A 5 -28.37 -24.00 -5.08
C PRO A 5 -27.42 -23.36 -6.10
N ASP A 6 -27.37 -23.84 -7.34
CA ASP A 6 -26.35 -23.41 -8.31
C ASP A 6 -26.67 -22.07 -8.97
N GLU A 7 -27.97 -21.77 -9.17
CA GLU A 7 -28.42 -20.50 -9.75
C GLU A 7 -28.24 -19.32 -8.80
N PHE A 8 -28.37 -19.54 -7.48
CA PHE A 8 -28.12 -18.52 -6.46
C PHE A 8 -26.66 -18.47 -6.01
N ALA A 9 -25.92 -19.59 -6.02
CA ALA A 9 -24.51 -19.60 -5.67
C ALA A 9 -23.66 -18.80 -6.67
N ARG A 10 -24.02 -18.81 -7.95
CA ARG A 10 -23.27 -18.12 -9.00
C ARG A 10 -23.23 -16.60 -8.86
N PRO A 11 -24.35 -15.87 -8.65
CA PRO A 11 -24.32 -14.42 -8.42
C PRO A 11 -23.66 -14.06 -7.08
N VAL A 12 -23.87 -14.86 -6.02
CA VAL A 12 -23.21 -14.64 -4.72
C VAL A 12 -21.70 -14.79 -4.84
N ALA A 13 -21.22 -15.83 -5.53
CA ALA A 13 -19.78 -16.04 -5.76
C ALA A 13 -19.17 -14.89 -6.60
N ARG A 14 -19.88 -14.40 -7.62
CA ARG A 14 -19.41 -13.22 -8.39
C ARG A 14 -19.33 -11.98 -7.52
N LEU A 15 -20.34 -11.72 -6.70
CA LEU A 15 -20.35 -10.56 -5.81
C LEU A 15 -19.22 -10.67 -4.76
N ALA A 16 -19.03 -11.85 -4.19
CA ALA A 16 -17.91 -12.12 -3.28
C ALA A 16 -16.55 -11.89 -3.94
N LEU A 17 -16.36 -12.35 -5.18
CA LEU A 17 -15.13 -12.10 -5.94
C LEU A 17 -14.92 -10.61 -6.22
N THR A 18 -15.98 -9.87 -6.57
CA THR A 18 -15.89 -8.41 -6.78
C THR A 18 -15.51 -7.69 -5.50
N VAL A 19 -16.13 -8.03 -4.37
CA VAL A 19 -15.80 -7.45 -3.06
C VAL A 19 -14.35 -7.79 -2.68
N LEU A 20 -13.93 -9.03 -2.85
CA LEU A 20 -12.56 -9.45 -2.56
C LEU A 20 -11.55 -8.72 -3.45
N ARG A 21 -11.87 -8.54 -4.73
CA ARG A 21 -11.05 -7.77 -5.68
C ARG A 21 -10.95 -6.31 -5.29
N PHE A 22 -12.05 -5.72 -4.80
CA PHE A 22 -12.07 -4.35 -4.29
C PHE A 22 -11.23 -4.21 -3.02
N ILE A 23 -11.35 -5.14 -2.07
CA ILE A 23 -10.51 -5.17 -0.86
C ILE A 23 -9.03 -5.32 -1.23
N TRP A 24 -8.71 -6.19 -2.18
CA TRP A 24 -7.34 -6.36 -2.68
C TRP A 24 -6.79 -5.07 -3.27
N TRP A 25 -7.58 -4.39 -4.09
CA TRP A 25 -7.21 -3.10 -4.67
C TRP A 25 -7.02 -2.04 -3.58
N LEU A 26 -7.95 -1.95 -2.62
CA LEU A 26 -7.88 -1.02 -1.50
C LEU A 26 -6.66 -1.27 -0.61
N THR A 27 -6.29 -2.54 -0.44
CA THR A 27 -5.07 -2.93 0.28
C THR A 27 -3.84 -2.37 -0.42
N TRP A 28 -3.73 -2.52 -1.74
CA TRP A 28 -2.61 -1.94 -2.50
C TRP A 28 -2.53 -0.43 -2.35
N GLU A 29 -3.68 0.26 -2.46
CA GLU A 29 -3.74 1.72 -2.35
C GLU A 29 -3.35 2.22 -0.95
N LEU A 30 -3.93 1.63 0.10
CA LEU A 30 -3.66 2.03 1.48
C LEU A 30 -2.24 1.64 1.92
N TRP A 31 -1.81 0.41 1.62
CA TRP A 31 -0.50 -0.05 2.06
C TRP A 31 0.64 0.60 1.30
N LEU A 32 0.56 0.70 -0.03
CA LEU A 32 1.65 1.30 -0.79
C LEU A 32 1.49 2.80 -0.92
N GLY A 33 0.33 3.32 -1.27
CA GLY A 33 0.13 4.76 -1.35
C GLY A 33 0.35 5.43 0.00
N VAL A 34 -0.51 5.12 0.97
CA VAL A 34 -0.48 5.82 2.26
C VAL A 34 0.72 5.38 3.12
N VAL A 35 0.81 4.09 3.50
CA VAL A 35 1.78 3.69 4.53
C VAL A 35 3.23 3.93 4.07
N THR A 36 3.59 3.56 2.83
CA THR A 36 4.98 3.76 2.40
C THR A 36 5.32 5.24 2.18
N TRP A 37 4.36 6.10 1.84
CA TRP A 37 4.60 7.54 1.83
C TRP A 37 4.87 8.07 3.23
N TYR A 38 4.01 7.76 4.20
CA TYR A 38 4.17 8.22 5.58
C TYR A 38 5.48 7.72 6.23
N VAL A 39 5.95 6.53 5.88
CA VAL A 39 7.21 5.97 6.38
C VAL A 39 8.41 6.50 5.59
N GLY A 40 8.31 6.57 4.27
CA GLY A 40 9.40 6.97 3.38
C GLY A 40 9.69 8.47 3.42
N TRP A 41 8.65 9.30 3.56
CA TRP A 41 8.77 10.76 3.57
C TRP A 41 9.75 11.28 4.64
N PRO A 42 9.63 10.91 5.94
CA PRO A 42 10.56 11.38 6.96
C PRO A 42 11.97 10.86 6.73
N VAL A 43 12.13 9.67 6.16
CA VAL A 43 13.43 9.06 5.85
C VAL A 43 14.12 9.85 4.73
N CYS A 44 13.42 10.10 3.63
CA CYS A 44 13.90 10.93 2.53
C CYS A 44 14.24 12.34 2.99
N ARG A 45 13.44 12.93 3.89
CA ARG A 45 13.67 14.27 4.42
C ARG A 45 14.87 14.33 5.38
N ALA A 46 15.06 13.30 6.19
CA ALA A 46 16.24 13.18 7.04
C ALA A 46 17.52 13.02 6.22
N VAL A 47 17.51 12.15 5.19
CA VAL A 47 18.68 11.91 4.33
C VAL A 47 19.02 13.12 3.48
N SER A 48 18.02 13.87 3.01
CA SER A 48 18.21 15.07 2.19
C SER A 48 18.39 16.36 2.99
N LEU A 49 18.53 16.29 4.32
CA LEU A 49 18.65 17.46 5.20
C LEU A 49 17.50 18.49 5.02
N GLY A 50 16.29 17.99 4.76
CA GLY A 50 15.10 18.82 4.60
C GLY A 50 14.79 19.30 3.18
N HIS A 51 15.62 18.94 2.18
CA HIS A 51 15.45 19.43 0.80
C HIS A 51 14.45 18.61 -0.04
N PHE A 52 14.26 17.32 0.28
CA PHE A 52 13.44 16.40 -0.50
C PHE A 52 12.60 15.48 0.40
N PRO A 53 11.34 15.15 0.05
CA PRO A 53 10.59 15.67 -1.09
C PRO A 53 10.10 17.11 -0.87
N ALA A 54 9.85 17.82 -1.97
CA ALA A 54 9.32 19.20 -1.93
C ALA A 54 7.88 19.26 -1.39
N ALA A 55 7.11 18.19 -1.62
CA ALA A 55 5.75 18.04 -1.12
C ALA A 55 5.70 17.74 0.38
N GLY A 56 4.61 18.17 1.00
CA GLY A 56 4.28 17.92 2.39
C GLY A 56 3.95 16.45 2.68
N LEU A 57 3.96 16.10 3.97
CA LEU A 57 3.66 14.74 4.43
C LEU A 57 2.26 14.25 4.01
N HIS A 58 1.28 15.15 3.92
CA HIS A 58 -0.11 14.82 3.55
C HIS A 58 -0.41 15.04 2.06
N GLU A 59 0.58 15.50 1.28
CA GLU A 59 0.42 15.80 -0.15
C GLU A 59 0.87 14.63 -1.04
N GLY A 60 0.97 13.42 -0.47
CA GLY A 60 1.46 12.23 -1.19
C GLY A 60 0.65 11.89 -2.44
N ASP A 61 -0.67 12.07 -2.38
CA ASP A 61 -1.58 11.77 -3.49
C ASP A 61 -1.48 12.79 -4.65
N GLU A 62 -0.87 13.96 -4.41
CA GLU A 62 -0.67 15.00 -5.43
C GLU A 62 0.69 14.87 -6.15
N VAL A 63 1.56 14.00 -5.65
CA VAL A 63 2.92 13.84 -6.15
C VAL A 63 3.00 12.59 -7.01
N ASP A 64 3.18 12.81 -8.30
CA ASP A 64 3.41 11.73 -9.25
C ASP A 64 4.85 11.72 -9.77
N GLY A 65 5.26 10.55 -10.28
CA GLY A 65 6.54 10.37 -10.97
C GLY A 65 7.71 10.03 -10.06
N MET A 66 8.90 10.51 -10.43
CA MET A 66 10.16 10.11 -9.77
C MET A 66 10.22 10.44 -8.26
N PRO A 67 9.76 11.62 -7.79
CA PRO A 67 9.78 11.92 -6.36
C PRO A 67 8.96 10.93 -5.55
N ALA A 68 7.75 10.59 -6.01
CA ALA A 68 6.91 9.61 -5.34
C ALA A 68 7.51 8.22 -5.34
N LEU A 69 8.04 7.77 -6.48
CA LEU A 69 8.70 6.48 -6.57
C LEU A 69 9.84 6.34 -5.55
N VAL A 70 10.67 7.37 -5.39
CA VAL A 70 11.80 7.36 -4.43
C VAL A 70 11.29 7.28 -2.98
N VAL A 71 10.28 8.07 -2.64
CA VAL A 71 9.70 8.09 -1.29
C VAL A 71 9.06 6.74 -0.96
N HIS A 72 8.23 6.19 -1.86
CA HIS A 72 7.62 4.88 -1.67
C HIS A 72 8.68 3.77 -1.58
N ALA A 73 9.71 3.78 -2.43
CA ALA A 73 10.80 2.82 -2.38
C ALA A 73 11.57 2.89 -1.05
N ALA A 74 11.83 4.10 -0.53
CA ALA A 74 12.44 4.30 0.77
C ALA A 74 11.55 3.74 1.91
N GLY A 75 10.24 4.00 1.86
CA GLY A 75 9.27 3.49 2.82
C GLY A 75 9.23 1.96 2.85
N VAL A 76 9.16 1.33 1.68
CA VAL A 76 9.21 -0.14 1.55
C VAL A 76 10.53 -0.69 2.10
N LEU A 77 11.66 -0.07 1.75
CA LEU A 77 12.98 -0.53 2.18
C LEU A 77 13.14 -0.47 3.70
N VAL A 78 12.62 0.58 4.34
CA VAL A 78 12.62 0.70 5.80
C VAL A 78 11.72 -0.35 6.45
N LEU A 79 10.51 -0.58 5.93
CA LEU A 79 9.60 -1.60 6.45
C LEU A 79 10.19 -3.01 6.33
N VAL A 80 10.70 -3.37 5.15
CA VAL A 80 11.35 -4.67 4.91
C VAL A 80 12.59 -4.82 5.78
N GLY A 81 13.41 -3.77 5.88
CA GLY A 81 14.59 -3.76 6.74
C GLY A 81 14.24 -3.96 8.22
N ALA A 82 13.19 -3.30 8.70
CA ALA A 82 12.70 -3.44 10.07
C ALA A 82 12.17 -4.85 10.34
N ILE A 83 11.36 -5.42 9.43
CA ILE A 83 10.86 -6.79 9.55
C ILE A 83 12.02 -7.78 9.59
N PHE A 84 12.99 -7.64 8.68
CA PHE A 84 14.14 -8.54 8.62
C PHE A 84 15.02 -8.42 9.87
N LEU A 85 15.23 -7.20 10.37
CA LEU A 85 16.04 -6.97 11.56
C LEU A 85 15.34 -7.50 12.82
N LEU A 86 14.06 -7.18 13.02
CA LEU A 86 13.28 -7.65 14.16
C LEU A 86 13.05 -9.16 14.12
N GLY A 87 12.87 -9.73 12.93
CA GLY A 87 12.76 -11.17 12.75
C GLY A 87 14.01 -11.97 13.11
N LYS A 88 15.17 -11.32 13.31
CA LYS A 88 16.35 -11.98 13.89
C LYS A 88 16.28 -12.16 15.40
N TYR A 89 15.38 -11.42 16.07
CA TYR A 89 15.23 -11.41 17.53
C TYR A 89 14.03 -12.23 18.03
N VAL A 90 13.22 -12.80 17.13
CA VAL A 90 12.09 -13.72 17.42
C VAL A 90 12.47 -15.12 16.98
#